data_AF-A0AAP8HUA4-F1
#
_entry.id   AF-A0AAP8HUA4-F1
#
_cell.length_a   1.000
_cell.length_b   1.000
_cell.length_c   1.000
_cell.angle_alpha   90.00
_cell.angle_beta   90.00
_cell.angle_gamma   90.00
#
_symmetry.space_group_name_H-M   'P 1'
#
loop_
_entity.id
_entity.type
_entity.pdbx_description
1 polymer ?
#
loop_
_entity_poly.entity_id
_entity_poly.type
_entity_poly.pdbx_seq_one_letter_code
_entity_poly.pdbx_strand_id
1 'polypeptide(L)'
;FQENLIYGRFLYVDDLVVTERSRGARHGAALLQALERMAREAGCAKLVLDTGLANALAQRFYFRQGLLTGAMRFSKVLGEQAA
;
A
#
# COMPACT_ATOMS: atom_id res chain seq x y z
N PHE A 1 -11.76 2.40 6.25
CA PHE A 1 -11.27 1.43 7.27
C PHE A 1 -11.91 0.08 7.00
N GLN A 2 -11.24 -1.02 7.35
CA GLN A 2 -11.72 -2.39 7.15
C GLN A 2 -11.44 -3.23 8.40
N GLU A 3 -12.04 -4.42 8.48
CA GLU A 3 -11.80 -5.41 9.55
C GLU A 3 -11.71 -6.83 8.98
N ASN A 4 -10.77 -7.63 9.49
CA ASN A 4 -10.70 -9.07 9.20
C ASN A 4 -10.08 -9.84 10.39
N LEU A 5 -10.14 -11.17 10.36
CA LEU A 5 -9.62 -12.02 11.44
C LEU A 5 -8.08 -12.02 11.56
N ILE A 6 -7.36 -11.54 10.54
CA ILE A 6 -5.89 -11.55 10.52
C ILE A 6 -5.34 -10.30 11.20
N TYR A 7 -5.98 -9.15 11.00
CA TYR A 7 -5.50 -7.83 11.42
C TYR A 7 -6.39 -7.16 12.45
N GLY A 8 -7.60 -7.67 12.71
CA GLY A 8 -8.64 -6.89 13.36
C GLY A 8 -8.97 -5.66 12.50
N ARG A 9 -9.16 -4.50 13.13
CA ARG A 9 -9.36 -3.24 12.41
C ARG A 9 -8.06 -2.76 11.76
N PHE A 10 -8.12 -2.43 10.47
CA PHE A 10 -6.97 -1.95 9.71
C PHE A 10 -7.35 -0.88 8.68
N LEU A 11 -6.34 -0.13 8.21
CA LEU A 11 -6.47 0.79 7.10
C LEU A 11 -5.86 0.16 5.85
N TYR A 12 -6.67 -0.07 4.82
CA TYR A 12 -6.17 -0.40 3.49
C TYR A 12 -6.03 0.88 2.67
N VAL A 13 -4.89 1.03 1.99
CA VAL A 13 -4.64 2.13 1.05
C VAL A 13 -4.78 1.57 -0.35
N ASP A 14 -5.82 1.99 -1.07
CA ASP A 14 -6.11 1.51 -2.42
C ASP A 14 -5.09 2.08 -3.42
N ASP A 15 -4.99 3.40 -3.48
CA ASP A 15 -4.03 4.11 -4.32
C ASP A 15 -3.25 5.17 -3.53
N LEU A 16 -1.93 5.16 -3.71
CA LEU A 16 -1.04 6.24 -3.26
C LEU A 16 -0.24 6.76 -4.44
N VAL A 17 -0.71 7.88 -5.00
CA VAL A 17 -0.17 8.45 -6.22
C VAL A 17 0.32 9.88 -6.01
N VAL A 18 1.40 10.23 -6.71
CA VAL A 18 1.85 11.61 -6.88
C VAL A 18 2.06 11.85 -8.37
N THR A 19 1.79 13.07 -8.83
CA THR A 19 2.09 13.45 -10.21
C THR A 19 3.59 13.34 -10.47
N GLU A 20 3.96 13.03 -11.72
CA GLU A 20 5.36 12.81 -12.09
C GLU A 20 6.26 14.00 -11.74
N ARG A 21 5.79 15.22 -12.02
CA ARG A 21 6.47 16.48 -11.69
C ARG A 21 6.73 16.65 -10.19
N SER A 22 5.97 15.98 -9.34
CA SER A 22 6.04 16.11 -7.87
C SER A 22 6.84 14.97 -7.22
N ARG A 23 7.44 14.08 -8.01
CA ARG A 23 8.31 13.00 -7.49
C ARG A 23 9.59 13.60 -6.90
N GLY A 24 10.13 12.94 -5.88
CA GLY A 24 11.33 13.41 -5.15
C GLY A 24 11.07 14.51 -4.12
N ALA A 25 9.92 15.21 -4.16
CA ALA A 25 9.58 16.28 -3.22
C ALA A 25 8.98 15.81 -1.88
N ARG A 26 9.14 14.53 -1.54
CA ARG A 26 8.64 13.88 -0.30
C ARG A 26 7.12 13.88 -0.07
N HIS A 27 6.31 14.27 -1.05
CA HIS A 27 4.83 14.24 -0.92
C HIS A 27 4.28 12.85 -0.59
N GLY A 28 4.78 11.78 -1.23
CA GLY A 28 4.33 10.41 -0.92
C GLY A 28 4.61 10.01 0.53
N ALA A 29 5.76 10.42 1.08
CA ALA A 29 6.09 10.18 2.48
C ALA A 29 5.17 10.96 3.43
N ALA A 30 4.90 12.23 3.12
CA ALA A 30 3.99 13.06 3.92
C ALA A 30 2.55 12.52 3.92
N LEU A 31 2.06 12.07 2.76
CA LEU A 31 0.75 11.41 2.64
C LEU A 31 0.69 10.13 3.47
N LEU A 32 1.70 9.27 3.36
CA LEU A 32 1.72 8.01 4.10
C LEU A 32 1.78 8.23 5.62
N GLN A 33 2.56 9.21 6.09
CA GLN A 33 2.59 9.60 7.50
C GLN A 33 1.24 10.13 7.99
N ALA A 34 0.49 10.85 7.14
CA ALA A 34 -0.85 11.29 7.49
C ALA A 34 -1.82 10.11 7.65
N LEU A 35 -1.77 9.16 6.71
CA LEU A 35 -2.57 7.93 6.77
C LEU A 35 -2.22 7.10 8.02
N GLU A 36 -0.94 7.03 8.39
CA GLU A 36 -0.48 6.33 9.58
C GLU A 36 -1.03 6.97 10.87
N ARG A 37 -1.05 8.31 10.97
CA ARG A 37 -1.69 9.02 12.09
C ARG A 37 -3.19 8.73 12.16
N MET A 38 -3.90 8.86 11.04
CA MET A 38 -5.34 8.56 10.96
C MET A 38 -5.65 7.11 11.35
N ALA A 39 -4.83 6.15 10.92
CA ALA A 39 -4.98 4.75 11.27
C ALA A 39 -4.84 4.53 12.79
N ARG A 40 -3.82 5.15 13.43
CA ARG A 40 -3.63 5.06 14.88
C ARG A 40 -4.80 5.67 15.65
N GLU A 41 -5.23 6.86 15.27
CA GLU A 41 -6.38 7.54 15.90
C GLU A 41 -7.68 6.73 15.77
N ALA A 42 -7.84 6.00 14.65
CA ALA A 42 -8.96 5.10 14.44
C ALA A 42 -8.83 3.73 15.14
N GLY A 43 -7.76 3.50 15.91
CA GLY A 43 -7.51 2.22 16.58
C GLY A 43 -7.18 1.07 15.62
N CYS A 44 -6.65 1.37 14.44
CA CYS A 44 -6.19 0.34 13.51
C CYS A 44 -4.87 -0.29 13.99
N ALA A 45 -4.80 -1.61 13.96
CA ALA A 45 -3.58 -2.35 14.27
C ALA A 45 -2.58 -2.37 13.11
N LYS A 46 -3.05 -2.18 11.87
CA LYS A 46 -2.22 -2.18 10.65
C LYS A 46 -2.66 -1.15 9.61
N LEU A 47 -1.67 -0.70 8.84
CA LEU A 47 -1.83 -0.04 7.54
C LEU A 47 -1.31 -1.01 6.47
N VAL A 48 -2.12 -1.29 5.45
CA VAL A 48 -1.84 -2.29 4.41
C VAL A 48 -2.04 -1.68 3.03
N LEU A 49 -1.19 -2.05 2.08
CA LEU A 49 -1.35 -1.75 0.67
C LEU A 49 -0.73 -2.89 -0.15
N ASP A 50 -1.16 -3.00 -1.40
CA ASP A 50 -0.55 -3.91 -2.36
C ASP A 50 0.26 -3.13 -3.40
N THR A 51 1.31 -3.76 -3.93
CA THR A 51 2.09 -3.20 -5.04
C THR A 51 2.42 -4.30 -6.03
N GLY A 52 2.35 -3.96 -7.32
CA GLY A 52 2.74 -4.90 -8.37
C GLY A 52 4.22 -5.31 -8.25
N LEU A 53 4.52 -6.55 -8.62
CA LEU A 53 5.89 -7.09 -8.61
C LEU A 53 6.84 -6.30 -9.52
N ALA A 54 6.33 -5.74 -10.63
CA ALA A 54 7.09 -4.91 -11.56
C ALA A 54 7.35 -3.48 -11.05
N ASN A 55 6.69 -3.04 -9.98
CA ASN A 55 6.80 -1.66 -9.49
C ASN A 55 7.94 -1.50 -8.47
N ALA A 56 9.18 -1.72 -8.93
CA ALA A 56 10.37 -1.69 -8.08
C ALA A 56 10.60 -0.35 -7.38
N LEU A 57 10.22 0.78 -8.02
CA LEU A 57 10.33 2.10 -7.42
C LEU A 57 9.39 2.28 -6.23
N ALA A 58 8.13 1.83 -6.35
CA ALA A 58 7.18 1.87 -5.24
C ALA A 58 7.61 0.91 -4.12
N GLN A 59 8.04 -0.32 -4.44
CA GLN A 59 8.58 -1.25 -3.45
C GLN A 59 9.72 -0.62 -2.64
N ARG A 60 10.72 -0.03 -3.31
CA ARG A 60 11.82 0.66 -2.63
C ARG A 60 11.35 1.84 -1.78
N PHE A 61 10.36 2.58 -2.24
CA PHE A 61 9.74 3.65 -1.46
C PHE A 61 9.06 3.09 -0.21
N TYR A 62 8.22 2.06 -0.31
CA TYR A 62 7.51 1.45 0.81
C TYR A 62 8.47 0.87 1.85
N PHE A 63 9.52 0.16 1.42
CA PHE A 63 10.56 -0.31 2.34
C PHE A 63 11.22 0.85 3.10
N ARG A 64 11.53 1.96 2.42
CA ARG A 64 12.08 3.16 3.06
C ARG A 64 11.11 3.79 4.07
N GLN A 65 9.80 3.62 3.88
CA GLN A 65 8.79 4.09 4.82
C GLN A 65 8.47 3.07 5.93
N GLY A 66 9.23 1.96 6.02
CA GLY A 66 9.06 0.95 7.08
C GLY A 66 7.97 -0.09 6.80
N LEU A 67 7.40 -0.11 5.60
CA LEU A 67 6.47 -1.17 5.19
C LEU A 67 7.27 -2.40 4.76
N LEU A 68 6.84 -3.57 5.23
CA LEU A 68 7.46 -4.85 4.92
C LEU A 68 6.51 -5.73 4.12
N THR A 69 7.07 -6.62 3.29
CA THR A 69 6.29 -7.62 2.57
C THR A 69 5.63 -8.59 3.54
N GLY A 70 4.32 -8.76 3.44
CA GLY A 70 3.55 -9.66 4.31
C GLY A 70 2.74 -10.74 3.58
N ALA A 71 2.57 -10.63 2.26
CA ALA A 71 1.77 -11.56 1.48
C ALA A 71 2.28 -11.64 0.02
N MET A 72 1.92 -12.74 -0.65
CA MET A 72 2.09 -12.92 -2.09
C MET A 72 0.73 -13.18 -2.72
N ARG A 73 0.42 -12.48 -3.82
CA ARG A 73 -0.79 -12.75 -4.61
C ARG A 73 -0.48 -13.82 -5.66
N PHE A 74 -1.25 -14.90 -5.65
CA PHE A 74 -1.24 -15.91 -6.72
C PHE A 74 -2.45 -15.72 -7.63
N SER A 75 -2.26 -15.91 -8.93
CA SER A 75 -3.33 -15.89 -9.91
C SER A 75 -3.05 -16.92 -11.00
N LYS A 76 -4.10 -17.61 -11.47
CA LYS A 76 -4.03 -18.54 -12.60
C LYS A 76 -4.93 -18.01 -13.72
N VAL A 77 -4.41 -18.00 -14.94
CA VAL A 77 -5.20 -17.71 -16.14
C VAL A 77 -6.07 -18.93 -16.45
N LEU A 78 -7.39 -18.73 -16.56
CA LEU A 78 -8.38 -19.82 -16.75
C LEU A 78 -8.97 -19.90 -18.17
N GLY A 79 -8.57 -18.99 -19.07
CA GLY A 79 -9.00 -18.91 -20.47
C GLY A 79 -8.22 -17.83 -21.21
N GLU A 80 -8.44 -17.66 -22.52
CA GLU A 80 -7.75 -16.63 -23.31
C GLU A 80 -8.08 -15.23 -22.77
N GLN A 81 -7.04 -14.47 -22.43
CA GLN A 81 -7.18 -13.04 -22.20
C GLN A 81 -7.60 -12.38 -23.52
N ALA A 82 -8.78 -11.77 -23.56
CA ALA A 82 -9.10 -10.82 -24.60
C ALA A 82 -8.04 -9.70 -24.53
N ALA A 83 -7.32 -9.53 -25.65
CA ALA A 83 -6.22 -8.59 -25.81
C ALA A 83 -6.65 -7.13 -25.61
#